data_AF-A0A955N036-F1
#
_entry.id   AF-A0A955N036-F1
#
_cell.length_a   1.000
_cell.length_b   1.000
_cell.length_c   1.000
_cell.angle_alpha   90.00
_cell.angle_beta   90.00
_cell.angle_gamma   90.00
#
_symmetry.space_group_name_H-M   'P 1'
#
loop_
_entity.id
_entity.type
_entity.pdbx_description
1 polymer ?
#
loop_
_entity_poly.entity_id
_entity_poly.type
_entity_poly.pdbx_seq_one_letter_code
_entity_poly.pdbx_strand_id
1 'polypeptide(L)'
;MKSRERVRRTLEFENPDRPPFELWVLPWTHLHYPEELEEIQKSFPSDFAGPPLEYRQKPATQGNPHRIGSYVDEWGCEFTNIQDGVIGEVKTPLI
;
A
#
# COMPACT_ATOMS: atom_id res chain seq x y z
N MET A 1 5.86 19.82 14.28
CA MET A 1 5.77 20.26 12.86
C MET A 1 4.55 19.64 12.18
N LYS A 2 3.96 20.26 11.14
CA LYS A 2 2.89 19.63 10.34
C LYS A 2 3.49 18.54 9.44
N SER A 3 2.75 17.47 9.15
CA SER A 3 3.23 16.34 8.32
C SER A 3 3.80 16.76 6.96
N ARG A 4 3.08 17.60 6.21
CA ARG A 4 3.57 18.11 4.91
C ARG A 4 4.91 18.84 5.03
N GLU A 5 5.08 19.64 6.08
CA GLU A 5 6.30 20.40 6.31
C GLU A 5 7.47 19.48 6.71
N ARG A 6 7.19 18.44 7.49
CA ARG A 6 8.17 17.42 7.87
C ARG A 6 8.72 16.68 6.65
N VAL A 7 7.84 16.25 5.75
CA VAL A 7 8.25 15.59 4.49
C VAL A 7 9.10 16.55 3.66
N ARG A 8 8.65 17.79 3.45
CA ARG A 8 9.38 18.79 2.65
C ARG A 8 10.79 19.05 3.20
N ARG A 9 10.92 19.33 4.49
CA ARG A 9 12.22 19.56 5.14
C ARG A 9 13.14 18.34 5.08
N THR A 10 12.57 17.13 5.10
CA THR A 10 13.37 15.90 4.90
C THR A 10 13.97 15.85 3.50
N LEU A 11 13.18 16.17 2.47
CA LEU A 11 13.65 16.21 1.08
C LEU A 11 14.65 17.34 0.82
N GLU A 12 14.51 18.46 1.52
CA GLU A 12 15.40 19.63 1.45
C GLU A 12 16.63 19.51 2.38
N PHE A 13 16.77 18.39 3.12
CA PHE A 13 17.83 18.17 4.11
C PHE A 13 17.88 19.23 5.24
N GLU A 14 16.72 19.79 5.60
CA GLU A 14 16.57 20.83 6.63
C GLU A 14 16.11 20.27 7.99
N ASN A 15 16.91 19.43 8.67
CA ASN A 15 16.72 19.02 10.07
C ASN A 15 15.24 18.99 10.56
N PRO A 16 14.41 18.04 10.07
CA PRO A 16 13.02 17.91 10.50
C PRO A 16 12.93 17.52 11.99
N ASP A 17 11.77 17.69 12.63
CA ASP A 17 11.56 17.34 14.04
C ASP A 17 11.66 15.83 14.32
N ARG A 18 11.37 15.00 13.31
CA ARG A 18 11.63 13.55 13.22
C ARG A 18 11.61 13.10 11.76
N PRO A 19 12.12 11.91 11.41
CA PRO A 19 11.89 11.32 10.09
C PRO A 19 10.38 11.18 9.80
N PRO A 20 9.91 11.46 8.57
CA PRO A 20 8.54 11.23 8.17
C PRO A 20 8.26 9.72 8.14
N PHE A 21 7.01 9.33 8.44
CA PHE A 21 6.63 7.94 8.63
C PHE A 21 5.41 7.57 7.78
N GLU A 22 5.43 6.36 7.22
CA GLU A 22 4.27 5.70 6.62
C GLU A 22 4.34 4.20 6.95
N LEU A 23 3.21 3.61 7.32
CA LEU A 23 3.10 2.18 7.59
C LEU A 23 2.38 1.48 6.44
N TRP A 24 3.09 0.60 5.74
CA TRP A 24 2.52 -0.21 4.65
C TRP A 24 2.12 -1.58 5.20
N VAL A 25 0.86 -1.95 4.99
CA VAL A 25 0.30 -3.23 5.45
C VAL A 25 -0.44 -3.91 4.31
N LEU A 26 -0.52 -5.23 4.38
CA LEU A 26 -1.37 -6.03 3.50
C LEU A 26 -2.73 -6.27 4.16
N PRO A 27 -3.78 -6.60 3.40
CA PRO A 27 -5.10 -6.90 3.96
C PRO A 27 -5.08 -7.99 5.03
N TRP A 28 -4.12 -8.91 5.01
CA TRP A 28 -3.90 -9.91 6.06
C TRP A 28 -3.82 -9.28 7.45
N THR A 29 -3.07 -8.18 7.62
CA THR A 29 -2.95 -7.50 8.91
C THR A 29 -4.29 -6.96 9.39
N HIS A 30 -5.09 -6.39 8.49
CA HIS A 30 -6.44 -5.92 8.83
C HIS A 30 -7.39 -7.06 9.23
N LEU A 31 -7.24 -8.23 8.60
CA LEU A 31 -8.07 -9.40 8.88
C LEU A 31 -7.73 -10.06 10.23
N HIS A 32 -6.46 -10.00 10.65
CA HIS A 32 -5.98 -10.75 11.80
C HIS A 32 -5.66 -9.90 13.04
N TYR A 33 -5.32 -8.62 12.87
CA TYR A 33 -4.89 -7.71 13.95
C TYR A 33 -5.46 -6.29 13.78
N PRO A 34 -6.79 -6.12 13.68
CA PRO A 34 -7.39 -4.82 13.43
C PRO A 34 -7.18 -3.84 14.60
N GLU A 35 -7.21 -4.32 15.84
CA GLU A 35 -7.09 -3.48 17.04
C GLU A 35 -5.66 -2.98 17.22
N GLU A 36 -4.66 -3.87 17.11
CA GLU A 36 -3.25 -3.51 17.21
C GLU A 36 -2.83 -2.57 16.08
N LEU A 37 -3.35 -2.79 14.86
CA LEU A 37 -3.09 -1.90 13.75
C LEU A 37 -3.66 -0.49 14.02
N GLU A 38 -4.86 -0.39 14.58
CA GLU A 38 -5.47 0.88 14.94
C GLU A 38 -4.64 1.60 16.03
N GLU A 39 -4.16 0.87 17.04
CA GLU A 39 -3.29 1.43 18.09
C GLU A 39 -1.97 1.98 17.53
N ILE A 40 -1.33 1.23 16.61
CA ILE A 40 -0.10 1.68 15.93
C ILE A 40 -0.38 2.94 15.11
N GLN A 41 -1.45 2.98 14.33
CA GLN A 41 -1.80 4.13 13.49
C GLN A 41 -2.16 5.38 14.32
N LYS A 42 -2.78 5.21 15.49
CA LYS A 42 -3.02 6.31 16.44
C LYS A 42 -1.74 6.84 17.05
N SER A 43 -0.82 5.94 17.41
CA SER A 43 0.46 6.28 18.04
C SER A 43 1.45 6.90 17.05
N PHE A 44 1.40 6.46 15.79
CA PHE A 44 2.29 6.85 14.70
C PHE A 44 1.49 7.22 13.44
N PRO A 45 0.85 8.40 13.42
CA PRO A 45 0.07 8.82 12.25
C PRO A 45 0.99 9.02 11.03
N SER A 46 0.51 8.60 9.86
CA SER A 46 1.23 8.77 8.59
C SER A 46 1.47 10.25 8.29
N ASP A 47 2.65 10.55 7.75
CA ASP A 47 2.98 11.88 7.23
C ASP A 47 2.66 12.05 5.75
N PHE A 48 2.22 10.97 5.10
CA PHE A 48 1.97 10.87 3.68
C PHE A 48 0.47 10.76 3.41
N ALA A 49 0.08 11.26 2.23
CA ALA A 49 -1.26 11.12 1.69
C ALA A 49 -1.15 10.95 0.17
N GLY A 50 -2.15 10.31 -0.43
CA GLY A 50 -2.26 10.18 -1.87
C GLY A 50 -2.98 11.39 -2.50
N PRO A 51 -2.69 11.73 -3.78
CA PRO A 51 -3.55 12.61 -4.53
C PRO A 51 -4.93 11.95 -4.74
N PRO A 52 -6.00 12.72 -4.98
CA PRO A 52 -7.22 12.15 -5.51
C PRO A 52 -6.91 11.51 -6.87
N LEU A 53 -7.24 10.22 -7.02
CA LEU A 53 -7.01 9.44 -8.24
C LEU A 53 -8.33 9.26 -9.00
N GLU A 54 -8.41 9.83 -10.19
CA GLU A 54 -9.49 9.58 -11.15
C GLU A 54 -8.92 8.99 -12.44
N TYR A 55 -9.27 7.73 -12.71
CA TYR A 55 -8.89 7.07 -13.95
C TYR A 55 -9.89 7.41 -15.06
N ARG A 56 -9.42 8.03 -16.14
CA ARG A 56 -10.24 8.21 -17.36
C ARG A 56 -10.69 6.86 -17.91
N GLN A 57 -9.81 5.88 -17.90
CA GLN A 57 -10.07 4.50 -18.25
C GLN A 57 -9.49 3.62 -17.17
N LYS A 58 -10.32 2.75 -16.59
CA LYS A 58 -9.85 1.77 -15.61
C LYS A 58 -8.92 0.78 -16.30
N PRO A 59 -7.80 0.39 -15.68
CA PRO A 59 -6.96 -0.64 -16.24
C PRO A 59 -7.72 -1.96 -16.33
N ALA A 60 -7.32 -2.81 -17.27
CA ALA A 60 -7.96 -4.09 -17.54
C ALA A 60 -7.48 -5.19 -16.57
N THR A 61 -7.64 -4.97 -15.27
CA THR A 61 -7.30 -5.95 -14.24
C THR A 61 -8.42 -6.98 -14.07
N GLN A 62 -8.08 -8.18 -13.60
CA GLN A 62 -9.04 -9.25 -13.33
C GLN A 62 -8.75 -9.92 -11.98
N GLY A 63 -9.79 -10.23 -11.21
CA GLY A 63 -9.65 -10.88 -9.91
C GLY A 63 -9.27 -9.92 -8.78
N ASN A 64 -8.77 -10.47 -7.67
CA ASN A 64 -8.31 -9.69 -6.52
C ASN A 64 -6.90 -10.15 -6.14
N PRO A 65 -5.91 -9.23 -6.07
CA PRO A 65 -4.52 -9.57 -5.81
C PRO A 65 -4.28 -10.20 -4.42
N HIS A 66 -5.20 -9.97 -3.48
CA HIS A 66 -5.10 -10.39 -2.07
C HIS A 66 -6.12 -11.47 -1.68
N ARG A 67 -6.78 -12.12 -2.65
CA ARG A 67 -7.70 -13.23 -2.39
C ARG A 67 -7.18 -14.48 -3.06
N ILE A 68 -7.46 -15.64 -2.47
CA ILE A 68 -7.12 -16.94 -3.08
C ILE A 68 -7.71 -17.02 -4.50
N GLY A 69 -6.87 -17.41 -5.47
CA GLY A 69 -7.23 -17.52 -6.88
C GLY A 69 -6.19 -16.90 -7.82
N SER A 70 -6.65 -16.55 -9.03
CA SER A 70 -5.84 -15.87 -10.05
C SER A 70 -6.13 -14.37 -10.06
N TYR A 71 -5.08 -13.58 -10.24
CA TYR A 71 -5.17 -12.13 -10.50
C TYR A 71 -4.37 -11.77 -11.73
N VAL A 72 -4.91 -10.89 -12.58
CA VAL A 72 -4.21 -10.33 -13.74
C VAL A 72 -4.06 -8.83 -13.51
N ASP A 73 -2.81 -8.37 -13.56
CA ASP A 73 -2.46 -6.96 -13.32
C ASP A 73 -2.70 -6.07 -14.54
N GLU A 74 -2.35 -4.80 -14.40
CA GLU A 74 -2.49 -3.77 -15.43
C GLU A 74 -1.66 -4.03 -16.69
N TRP A 75 -0.64 -4.89 -16.60
CA TRP A 75 0.27 -5.24 -17.69
C TRP A 75 -0.06 -6.59 -18.32
N GLY A 76 -1.01 -7.34 -17.77
CA GLY A 76 -1.39 -8.68 -18.22
C GLY A 76 -0.59 -9.81 -17.56
N CYS A 77 0.20 -9.53 -16.52
CA CYS A 77 0.90 -10.58 -15.79
C CYS A 77 -0.07 -11.35 -14.90
N GLU A 78 0.07 -12.67 -14.87
CA GLU A 78 -0.77 -13.54 -14.08
C GLU A 78 -0.10 -13.89 -12.74
N PHE A 79 -0.86 -13.65 -11.67
CA PHE A 79 -0.52 -13.96 -10.29
C PHE A 79 -1.37 -15.12 -9.80
N THR A 80 -0.74 -16.03 -9.05
CA THR A 80 -1.42 -17.06 -8.27
C THR A 80 -1.34 -16.71 -6.80
N ASN A 81 -2.49 -16.62 -6.15
CA ASN A 81 -2.60 -16.38 -4.71
C ASN A 81 -3.14 -17.62 -4.00
N ILE A 82 -2.40 -18.11 -3.01
CA ILE A 82 -2.73 -19.29 -2.21
C ILE A 82 -3.15 -18.95 -0.76
N GLN A 83 -3.12 -17.68 -0.36
CA GLN A 83 -3.42 -17.23 0.99
C GLN A 83 -4.15 -15.88 0.98
N ASP A 84 -5.35 -15.87 1.56
CA ASP A 84 -6.12 -14.63 1.72
C ASP A 84 -5.33 -13.58 2.52
N GLY A 85 -5.41 -12.35 2.04
CA GLY A 85 -4.80 -11.18 2.65
C GLY A 85 -3.34 -10.93 2.28
N VAL A 86 -2.64 -11.88 1.67
CA VAL A 86 -1.25 -11.72 1.18
C VAL A 86 -1.25 -11.45 -0.32
N ILE A 87 -0.25 -10.77 -0.86
CA ILE A 87 -0.11 -10.58 -2.31
C ILE A 87 0.19 -11.94 -3.00
N GLY A 88 -0.44 -12.18 -4.15
CA GLY A 88 -0.12 -13.35 -4.96
C GLY A 88 1.31 -13.33 -5.50
N GLU A 89 1.77 -14.48 -5.99
CA GLU A 89 3.07 -14.61 -6.67
C GLU A 89 2.87 -14.59 -8.18
N VAL A 90 3.67 -13.81 -8.90
CA VAL A 90 3.69 -13.84 -10.37
C VAL A 90 4.14 -15.23 -10.83
N LYS A 91 3.32 -15.88 -11.66
CA LYS A 91 3.67 -17.17 -12.28
C LYS A 91 3.89 -17.06 -13.78
N THR A 92 3.21 -16.12 -14.43
CA THR A 92 3.35 -15.86 -15.87
C THR A 92 3.62 -14.38 -16.09
N PRO A 93 4.90 -13.95 -16.14
CA PRO A 93 5.24 -12.57 -16.49
C PRO A 93 5.07 -12.33 -17.99
N LEU A 94 4.76 -11.08 -18.39
CA LEU A 94 4.99 -10.67 -19.78
C LEU A 94 6.50 -10.47 -20.02
N ILE A 95 7.04 -11.14 -21.04
CA ILE A 95 8.42 -10.97 -21.54
C ILE A 95 8.35 -10.32 -22.92
#